data_AF-A0A7V5P907-F1
#
_entry.id   AF-A0A7V5P907-F1
#
_cell.length_a   1.000
_cell.length_b   1.000
_cell.length_c   1.000
_cell.angle_alpha   90.00
_cell.angle_beta   90.00
_cell.angle_gamma   90.00
#
_symmetry.space_group_name_H-M   'P 1'
#
loop_
_entity.id
_entity.type
_entity.pdbx_description
1 polymer ?
#
loop_
_entity_poly.entity_id
_entity_poly.type
_entity_poly.pdbx_seq_one_letter_code
_entity_poly.pdbx_strand_id
1 'polypeptide(L)'
;MSSWPLTQKARALLQREQGAIVRDWGGRLPIVLIYPNSYYVGMSSLGFQTVYGLFNSFSDIICERAFLNLGRGESDVEPISLESQRPLQDFPVVGFSLSYELDYANM
;
A
#
# COMPACT_ATOMS: atom_id res chain seq x y z
N MET A 1 -3.40 14.66 -14.31
CA MET A 1 -4.68 15.12 -13.70
C MET A 1 -4.56 14.98 -12.19
N SER A 2 -5.17 15.87 -11.41
CA SER A 2 -4.83 16.06 -9.98
C SER A 2 -5.09 14.80 -9.14
N SER A 3 -4.03 14.19 -8.57
CA SER A 3 -4.08 13.05 -7.64
C SER A 3 -4.74 13.34 -6.27
N TRP A 4 -5.26 14.56 -6.11
CA TRP A 4 -5.87 15.08 -4.88
C TRP A 4 -7.03 14.24 -4.32
N PRO A 5 -7.95 13.67 -5.13
CA PRO A 5 -9.01 12.80 -4.63
C PRO A 5 -8.45 11.50 -4.01
N LEU A 6 -7.48 10.87 -4.68
CA LEU A 6 -6.83 9.64 -4.21
C LEU A 6 -6.06 9.86 -2.90
N THR A 7 -5.27 10.93 -2.81
CA THR A 7 -4.53 11.28 -1.58
C THR A 7 -5.48 11.51 -0.39
N GLN A 8 -6.59 12.21 -0.59
CA GLN A 8 -7.58 12.41 0.47
C GLN A 8 -8.22 11.09 0.91
N LYS A 9 -8.58 10.22 -0.04
CA LYS A 9 -9.14 8.90 0.25
C LYS A 9 -8.18 8.03 1.05
N ALA A 10 -6.91 8.00 0.66
CA ALA A 10 -5.85 7.29 1.39
C ALA A 10 -5.71 7.81 2.83
N ARG A 11 -5.62 9.13 3.01
CA ARG A 11 -5.55 9.75 4.35
C ARG A 11 -6.76 9.42 5.22
N ALA A 12 -7.97 9.48 4.65
CA ALA A 12 -9.20 9.20 5.37
C ALA A 12 -9.31 7.74 5.83
N LEU A 13 -8.81 6.79 5.03
CA LEU A 13 -8.70 5.38 5.43
C LEU A 13 -7.69 5.22 6.55
N LEU A 14 -6.47 5.74 6.37
CA LEU A 14 -5.38 5.61 7.33
C LEU A 14 -5.72 6.22 8.70
N GLN A 15 -6.39 7.37 8.74
CA GLN A 15 -6.85 8.00 9.98
C GLN A 15 -7.83 7.16 10.80
N ARG A 16 -8.55 6.24 10.15
CA ARG A 16 -9.55 5.37 10.79
C ARG A 16 -8.97 3.98 11.09
N GLU A 17 -7.79 3.68 10.56
CA GLU A 17 -7.10 2.42 10.76
C GLU A 17 -6.36 2.41 12.11
N GLN A 18 -6.35 1.25 12.77
CA GLN A 18 -5.53 1.00 13.95
C GLN A 18 -4.42 0.02 13.59
N GLY A 19 -3.20 0.26 14.08
CA GLY A 19 -2.04 -0.62 13.83
C GLY A 19 -1.23 -0.27 12.58
N ALA A 20 -1.58 0.79 11.85
CA ALA A 20 -0.72 1.32 10.80
C ALA A 20 0.62 1.80 11.37
N ILE A 21 1.71 1.53 10.66
CA ILE A 21 3.09 1.84 11.06
C ILE A 21 3.55 2.96 10.15
N VAL A 22 3.47 4.19 10.64
CA VAL A 22 3.91 5.38 9.91
C VAL A 22 5.25 5.83 10.52
N ARG A 23 6.32 5.73 9.74
CA ARG A 23 7.68 6.11 10.15
C ARG A 23 8.33 6.96 9.08
N ASP A 24 9.30 7.78 9.47
CA ASP A 24 10.18 8.45 8.50
C ASP A 24 11.06 7.40 7.80
N TRP A 25 11.32 7.57 6.50
CA TRP A 25 12.18 6.66 5.75
C TRP A 25 13.60 6.65 6.33
N GLY A 26 14.16 7.81 6.69
CA GLY A 26 15.33 7.91 7.58
C GLY A 26 16.50 6.99 7.24
N GLY A 27 16.80 6.78 5.96
CA GLY A 27 17.87 5.89 5.49
C GLY A 27 17.52 4.40 5.44
N ARG A 28 16.28 4.02 5.76
CA ARG A 28 15.76 2.66 5.63
C ARG A 28 15.50 2.29 4.17
N LEU A 29 15.58 1.00 3.86
CA LEU A 29 15.16 0.46 2.58
C LEU A 29 13.62 0.59 2.45
N PRO A 30 13.11 1.38 1.49
CA PRO A 30 11.68 1.48 1.25
C PRO A 30 11.20 0.28 0.44
N ILE A 31 10.15 -0.35 0.94
CA ILE A 31 9.44 -1.44 0.28
C ILE A 31 7.98 -1.04 0.19
N VAL A 32 7.34 -1.30 -0.96
CA VAL A 32 5.88 -1.24 -1.06
C VAL A 32 5.30 -2.63 -1.28
N LEU A 33 4.35 -3.01 -0.44
CA LEU A 33 3.59 -4.25 -0.56
C LEU A 33 2.22 -3.94 -1.18
N ILE A 34 2.03 -4.37 -2.42
CA ILE A 34 0.83 -4.12 -3.21
C ILE A 34 -0.16 -5.27 -3.00
N TYR A 35 -1.40 -4.90 -2.69
CA TYR A 35 -2.55 -5.79 -2.79
C TYR A 35 -3.36 -5.42 -4.04
N PRO A 36 -3.55 -6.33 -5.00
CA PRO A 36 -4.21 -6.07 -6.28
C PRO A 36 -5.75 -6.04 -6.15
N ASN A 37 -6.26 -5.45 -5.06
CA ASN A 37 -7.68 -5.35 -4.80
C ASN A 37 -7.99 -4.12 -3.93
N SER A 38 -9.19 -4.06 -3.35
CA SER A 38 -9.59 -2.99 -2.44
C SER A 38 -8.85 -3.10 -1.11
N TYR A 39 -8.74 -1.95 -0.43
CA TYR A 39 -8.23 -1.84 0.92
C TYR A 39 -8.85 -2.90 1.85
N TYR A 40 -10.18 -3.01 1.87
CA TYR A 40 -10.90 -3.91 2.78
C TYR A 40 -10.58 -5.39 2.56
N VAL A 41 -10.41 -5.81 1.31
CA VAL A 41 -10.01 -7.19 0.98
C VAL A 41 -8.59 -7.46 1.46
N GLY A 42 -7.65 -6.56 1.17
CA GLY A 42 -6.26 -6.73 1.61
C GLY A 42 -6.09 -6.64 3.14
N MET A 43 -6.89 -5.82 3.82
CA MET A 43 -6.91 -5.77 5.30
C MET A 43 -7.47 -7.06 5.92
N SER A 44 -8.25 -7.82 5.17
CA SER A 44 -8.77 -9.13 5.59
C SER A 44 -7.80 -10.28 5.28
N SER A 45 -6.67 -10.01 4.62
CA SER A 45 -5.63 -11.00 4.33
C SER A 45 -4.60 -11.06 5.47
N LEU A 46 -4.68 -12.10 6.30
CA LEU A 46 -3.72 -12.32 7.38
C LEU A 46 -2.29 -12.40 6.85
N GLY A 47 -2.05 -13.13 5.75
CA GLY A 47 -0.72 -13.24 5.16
C GLY A 47 -0.14 -11.88 4.73
N PHE A 48 -0.97 -11.01 4.14
CA PHE A 48 -0.56 -9.66 3.78
C PHE A 48 -0.18 -8.83 5.03
N GLN A 49 -1.01 -8.86 6.07
CA GLN A 49 -0.71 -8.17 7.34
C GLN A 49 0.54 -8.74 8.03
N THR A 50 0.74 -10.06 7.98
CA THR A 50 1.92 -10.73 8.55
C THR A 50 3.20 -10.28 7.86
N VAL A 51 3.24 -10.26 6.52
CA VAL A 51 4.42 -9.82 5.77
C VAL A 51 4.69 -8.34 5.98
N TYR A 52 3.64 -7.50 5.99
CA TYR A 52 3.75 -6.08 6.31
C TYR A 52 4.36 -5.84 7.71
N GLY A 53 3.88 -6.55 8.73
CA GLY A 53 4.43 -6.49 10.08
C GLY A 53 5.86 -7.02 10.17
N LEU A 54 6.16 -8.13 9.49
CA LEU A 54 7.50 -8.72 9.44
C LEU A 54 8.52 -7.74 8.85
N PHE A 55 8.23 -7.14 7.70
CA PHE A 55 9.14 -6.16 7.11
C PHE A 55 9.35 -4.95 8.04
N ASN A 56 8.28 -4.44 8.66
CA ASN A 56 8.41 -3.32 9.59
C ASN A 56 9.06 -3.67 10.94
N SER A 57 9.25 -4.96 11.25
CA SER A 57 9.99 -5.41 12.44
C SER A 57 11.50 -5.23 12.29
N PHE A 58 12.01 -5.18 11.06
CA PHE A 58 13.42 -4.86 10.79
C PHE A 58 13.63 -3.35 10.93
N SER A 59 14.71 -2.95 11.60
CA SER A 59 15.00 -1.55 11.94
C SER A 59 15.43 -0.71 10.74
N ASP A 60 15.99 -1.36 9.72
CA ASP A 60 16.55 -0.85 8.48
C ASP A 60 15.57 -0.93 7.29
N ILE A 61 14.35 -1.43 7.50
CA ILE A 61 13.31 -1.52 6.47
C ILE A 61 12.12 -0.63 6.86
N ILE A 62 11.54 0.03 5.86
CA ILE A 62 10.20 0.58 5.95
C ILE A 62 9.33 -0.05 4.88
N CYS A 63 8.24 -0.68 5.30
CA CYS A 63 7.28 -1.28 4.39
C CYS A 63 5.98 -0.48 4.44
N GLU A 64 5.56 0.01 3.29
CA GLU A 64 4.28 0.67 3.09
C GLU A 64 3.36 -0.22 2.25
N ARG A 65 2.06 0.05 2.27
CA ARG A 65 1.05 -0.74 1.57
C ARG A 65 0.48 0.06 0.41
N ALA A 66 0.10 -0.60 -0.66
CA ALA A 66 -0.65 0.02 -1.75
C ALA A 66 -1.79 -0.91 -2.21
N PHE A 67 -2.90 -0.30 -2.63
CA PHE A 67 -4.11 -1.02 -3.00
C PHE A 67 -4.58 -0.55 -4.37
N LEU A 68 -4.53 -1.42 -5.38
CA LEU A 68 -4.79 -1.02 -6.78
C LEU A 68 -6.23 -0.52 -7.00
N ASN A 69 -7.21 -1.07 -6.28
CA ASN A 69 -8.59 -0.60 -6.40
C ASN A 69 -8.87 0.70 -5.63
N LEU A 70 -7.87 1.28 -4.95
CA LEU A 70 -8.07 2.53 -4.22
C LEU A 70 -8.38 3.69 -5.19
N GLY A 71 -7.73 3.72 -6.36
CA GLY A 71 -7.97 4.69 -7.44
C GLY A 71 -8.92 4.20 -8.54
N ARG A 72 -9.52 3.02 -8.41
CA ARG A 72 -10.41 2.46 -9.45
C ARG A 72 -11.62 3.37 -9.68
N GLY A 73 -11.84 3.75 -10.94
CA GLY A 73 -12.85 4.74 -11.35
C GLY A 73 -12.26 6.09 -11.77
N GLU A 74 -10.98 6.33 -11.50
CA GLU A 74 -10.22 7.50 -11.97
C GLU A 74 -9.16 7.01 -12.95
N SER A 75 -9.53 6.91 -14.24
CA SER A 75 -8.81 6.17 -15.30
C SER A 75 -7.37 6.59 -15.62
N ASP A 76 -6.77 7.55 -14.91
CA ASP A 76 -5.44 8.11 -15.16
C ASP A 76 -4.67 8.44 -13.87
N VAL A 77 -5.04 7.85 -12.73
CA VAL A 77 -4.38 8.15 -11.45
C VAL A 77 -3.39 7.05 -11.10
N GLU A 78 -2.12 7.44 -11.03
CA GLU A 78 -1.05 6.56 -10.58
C GLU A 78 -1.32 6.09 -9.13
N PRO A 79 -1.12 4.79 -8.85
CA PRO A 79 -1.26 4.29 -7.50
C PRO A 79 -0.23 4.94 -6.56
N ILE A 80 -0.65 5.11 -5.31
CA ILE A 80 0.18 5.66 -4.23
C ILE A 80 0.23 4.68 -3.07
N SER A 81 1.28 4.79 -2.26
CA SER A 81 1.30 4.13 -0.96
C SER A 81 0.24 4.71 -0.01
N LEU A 82 -0.21 3.91 0.95
CA LEU A 82 -1.25 4.31 1.88
C LEU A 82 -0.69 5.22 2.98
N GLU A 83 0.45 4.84 3.57
CA GLU A 83 1.04 5.48 4.74
C GLU A 83 1.57 6.88 4.42
N SER A 84 2.44 7.00 3.40
CA SER A 84 3.05 8.29 3.03
C SER A 84 2.42 8.97 1.82
N GLN A 85 1.48 8.32 1.12
CA GLN A 85 0.89 8.84 -0.13
C GLN A 85 1.93 9.11 -1.22
N ARG A 86 3.01 8.34 -1.24
CA ARG A 86 4.08 8.46 -2.25
C ARG A 86 3.74 7.67 -3.52
N PRO A 87 4.15 8.15 -4.69
CA PRO A 87 4.11 7.36 -5.92
C PRO A 87 4.86 6.04 -5.77
N LEU A 88 4.39 4.96 -6.39
CA LEU A 88 5.05 3.65 -6.29
C LEU A 88 6.48 3.64 -6.87
N GLN A 89 6.78 4.54 -7.81
CA GLN A 89 8.12 4.71 -8.38
C GLN A 89 9.19 5.17 -7.38
N ASP A 90 8.80 5.71 -6.22
CA ASP A 90 9.74 6.10 -5.15
C ASP A 90 10.29 4.87 -4.41
N PHE A 91 9.69 3.69 -4.59
CA PHE A 91 10.04 2.47 -3.87
C PHE A 91 10.97 1.58 -4.72
N PRO A 92 12.21 1.32 -4.28
CA PRO A 92 13.15 0.46 -5.01
C PRO A 92 12.77 -1.03 -4.97
N VAL A 93 11.90 -1.42 -4.03
CA VAL A 93 11.41 -2.80 -3.90
C VAL A 93 9.88 -2.79 -3.90
N VAL A 94 9.32 -3.57 -4.81
CA VAL A 94 7.87 -3.74 -4.97
C VAL A 94 7.53 -5.22 -4.78
N GLY A 95 6.67 -5.52 -3.81
CA GLY A 95 6.14 -6.86 -3.57
C GLY A 95 4.65 -6.91 -3.89
N PHE A 96 4.19 -8.00 -4.49
CA PHE A 96 2.76 -8.22 -4.73
C PHE A 96 2.26 -9.40 -3.90
N SER A 97 1.10 -9.23 -3.26
CA SER A 97 0.40 -10.30 -2.55
C SER A 97 -0.73 -10.84 -3.41
N LEU A 98 -0.53 -12.02 -4.00
CA LEU A 98 -1.54 -12.75 -4.77
C LEU A 98 -2.20 -13.79 -3.86
N SER A 99 -3.40 -13.50 -3.39
CA SER A 99 -4.12 -14.39 -2.47
C SER A 99 -5.10 -15.32 -3.20
N TYR A 100 -5.60 -14.90 -4.37
CA TYR A 100 -6.56 -15.65 -5.18
C TYR A 100 -6.20 -15.63 -6.67
N GLU A 101 -6.66 -16.61 -7.44
CA GLU A 101 -6.44 -16.66 -8.90
C GLU A 101 -6.99 -15.42 -9.62
N LEU A 102 -8.11 -14.87 -9.14
CA LEU A 102 -8.72 -13.65 -9.69
C LEU A 102 -7.89 -12.38 -9.43
N ASP A 103 -6.94 -12.41 -8.50
CA ASP A 103 -6.06 -11.28 -8.24
C ASP A 103 -5.10 -11.02 -9.42
N TYR A 104 -4.80 -12.06 -10.22
CA TYR A 104 -4.00 -11.92 -11.44
C TYR A 104 -4.67 -11.00 -12.48
N ALA A 105 -6.00 -10.99 -12.55
CA ALA A 105 -6.75 -10.17 -13.51
C ALA A 105 -6.83 -8.68 -13.13
N ASN A 106 -6.45 -8.32 -11.90
CA ASN A 106 -6.43 -6.92 -11.44
C ASN A 106 -5.02 -6.31 -11.43
N MET A 107 -4.00 -7.07 -11.82
CA MET A 107 -2.62 -6.59 -12.02
C MET A 107 -2.45 -5.84 -13.34
#